data_AF-A0A1G9RZI9-F1
#
_entry.id   AF-A0A1G9RZI9-F1
#
_cell.length_a   1.000
_cell.length_b   1.000
_cell.length_c   1.000
_cell.angle_alpha   90.00
_cell.angle_beta   90.00
_cell.angle_gamma   90.00
#
_symmetry.space_group_name_H-M   'P 1'
#
loop_
_entity.id
_entity.type
_entity.pdbx_description
1 polymer ?
#
loop_
_entity_poly.entity_id
_entity_poly.type
_entity_poly.pdbx_seq_one_letter_code
_entity_poly.pdbx_strand_id
1 'polypeptide(L)'
;MWNLPTLPTDNLYKLMTFAGMALMLAAFYILYSGVNRDFRDTGPYAYARQVQLQSRLEDTGLKPKPLPDRINESPYLRYEEYRDLIRSLPVEHPQAAQLRDLNEEVLMLGVELKLSEEAMEGRHTSFLCLAALGFLFLTLGAFRWYFGYQRYQDVIAYANALEATAKARGLGLSSQSINPHQPSPADNAG
;
A
#
# COMPACT_ATOMS: atom_id res chain seq x y z
N MET A 1 -17.58 30.30 27.87
CA MET A 1 -17.54 28.84 27.73
C MET A 1 -17.92 28.52 26.29
N TRP A 2 -17.04 27.91 25.52
CA TRP A 2 -17.40 27.47 24.16
C TRP A 2 -18.22 26.19 24.25
N ASN A 3 -19.49 26.26 23.89
CA ASN A 3 -20.32 25.07 23.71
C ASN A 3 -19.90 24.38 22.42
N LEU A 4 -19.06 23.35 22.53
CA LEU A 4 -18.79 22.45 21.42
C LEU A 4 -20.10 21.72 21.07
N PRO A 5 -20.55 21.76 19.80
CA PRO A 5 -21.77 21.06 19.39
C PRO A 5 -21.59 19.56 19.66
N THR A 6 -22.59 18.94 20.29
CA THR A 6 -22.61 17.50 20.55
C THR A 6 -22.70 16.77 19.21
N LEU A 7 -21.56 16.26 18.73
CA LEU A 7 -21.52 15.40 17.56
C LEU A 7 -22.36 14.15 17.82
N PRO A 8 -23.14 13.66 16.84
CA PRO A 8 -23.90 12.43 16.97
C PRO A 8 -22.94 11.25 17.15
N THR A 9 -22.75 10.85 18.41
CA THR A 9 -21.78 9.82 18.85
C THR A 9 -22.09 8.43 18.28
N ASP A 10 -23.33 8.22 17.85
CA ASP A 10 -23.83 6.97 17.26
C ASP A 10 -23.20 6.63 15.90
N ASN A 11 -22.67 7.61 15.17
CA ASN A 11 -22.05 7.35 13.86
C ASN A 11 -20.52 7.45 13.88
N LEU A 12 -19.92 7.71 15.04
CA LEU A 12 -18.47 7.92 15.15
C LEU A 12 -17.68 6.67 14.76
N TYR A 13 -18.13 5.48 15.15
CA TYR A 13 -17.44 4.22 14.80
C TYR A 13 -17.43 3.99 13.29
N LYS A 14 -18.53 4.29 12.59
CA LYS A 14 -18.62 4.17 11.12
C LYS A 14 -17.64 5.11 10.46
N LEU A 15 -17.61 6.36 10.90
CA LEU A 15 -16.67 7.36 10.39
C LEU A 15 -15.22 6.91 10.57
N MET A 16 -14.86 6.40 11.75
CA MET A 16 -13.52 5.88 12.01
C MET A 16 -13.18 4.70 11.10
N THR A 17 -14.10 3.75 10.91
CA THR A 17 -13.88 2.61 10.01
C THR A 17 -13.72 3.07 8.55
N PHE A 18 -14.56 3.98 8.06
CA PHE A 18 -14.45 4.53 6.71
C PHE A 18 -13.15 5.32 6.51
N ALA A 19 -12.77 6.15 7.48
CA ALA A 19 -11.49 6.86 7.46
C ALA A 19 -10.31 5.89 7.44
N GLY A 20 -10.35 4.82 8.24
CA GLY A 20 -9.33 3.77 8.25
C GLY A 20 -9.21 3.08 6.89
N MET A 21 -10.32 2.70 6.26
CA MET A 21 -10.32 2.13 4.91
C MET A 21 -9.76 3.11 3.87
N ALA A 22 -10.15 4.38 3.92
CA ALA A 22 -9.64 5.41 3.01
C ALA A 22 -8.12 5.61 3.15
N LEU A 23 -7.61 5.64 4.38
CA LEU A 23 -6.17 5.74 4.65
C LEU A 23 -5.40 4.52 4.13
N MET A 24 -5.95 3.32 4.28
CA MET A 24 -5.35 2.10 3.73
C MET A 24 -5.30 2.14 2.20
N LEU A 25 -6.38 2.55 1.54
CA LEU A 25 -6.40 2.72 0.07
C LEU A 25 -5.39 3.78 -0.38
N ALA A 26 -5.28 4.89 0.33
CA ALA A 26 -4.29 5.93 0.05
C ALA A 26 -2.86 5.42 0.23
N ALA A 27 -2.59 4.61 1.26
CA ALA A 27 -1.29 3.99 1.48
C ALA A 27 -0.91 3.10 0.28
N PHE A 28 -1.79 2.20 -0.14
CA PHE A 28 -1.55 1.35 -1.32
C PHE A 28 -1.40 2.17 -2.61
N TYR A 29 -2.19 3.22 -2.79
CA TYR A 29 -2.04 4.10 -3.94
C TYR A 29 -0.64 4.72 -4.00
N ILE A 30 -0.11 5.22 -2.87
CA ILE A 30 1.25 5.78 -2.82
C ILE A 30 2.30 4.71 -3.16
N LEU A 31 2.15 3.49 -2.62
CA LEU A 31 3.06 2.38 -2.88
C LEU A 31 3.09 2.00 -4.38
N TYR A 32 1.93 1.92 -5.04
CA TYR A 32 1.84 1.46 -6.42
C TYR A 32 1.99 2.55 -7.48
N SER A 33 1.74 3.82 -7.14
CA SER A 33 1.87 4.95 -8.09
C SER A 33 3.30 5.13 -8.64
N GLY A 34 4.32 4.54 -7.99
CA GLY A 34 5.72 4.61 -8.39
C GLY A 34 6.22 3.45 -9.27
N VAL A 35 5.39 2.46 -9.60
CA VAL A 35 5.86 1.20 -10.24
C VAL A 35 6.18 1.36 -11.73
N ASN A 36 5.60 2.35 -12.41
CA ASN A 36 5.81 2.58 -13.84
C ASN A 36 6.94 3.60 -14.10
N ARG A 37 8.17 3.27 -13.73
CA ARG A 37 9.35 4.06 -14.14
C ARG A 37 9.86 3.58 -15.50
N ASP A 38 10.32 4.51 -16.34
CA ASP A 38 11.05 4.13 -17.56
C ASP A 38 12.35 3.43 -17.15
N PHE A 39 12.82 2.47 -17.95
CA PHE A 39 14.12 1.82 -17.73
C PHE A 39 15.26 2.85 -17.63
N ARG A 40 15.15 3.96 -18.34
CA ARG A 40 16.13 5.07 -18.30
C ARG A 40 16.30 5.68 -16.91
N ASP A 41 15.28 5.59 -16.07
CA ASP A 41 15.25 6.19 -14.73
C ASP A 41 15.68 5.16 -13.65
N THR A 42 16.25 4.03 -14.08
CA THR A 42 16.64 2.93 -13.19
C THR A 42 18.15 2.87 -12.99
N GLY A 43 18.56 2.39 -11.81
CA GLY A 43 19.97 2.15 -11.49
C GLY A 43 20.74 1.32 -12.52
N PRO A 44 20.17 0.22 -13.07
CA PRO A 44 20.80 -0.56 -14.12
C PRO A 44 21.13 0.24 -15.40
N TYR A 45 20.27 1.17 -15.81
CA TYR A 45 20.55 2.01 -16.98
C TYR A 45 21.69 2.98 -16.69
N ALA A 46 21.67 3.66 -15.54
CA ALA A 46 22.76 4.53 -15.12
C ALA A 46 24.10 3.77 -15.04
N TYR A 47 24.09 2.56 -14.49
CA TYR A 47 25.26 1.67 -14.42
C TYR A 47 25.77 1.29 -15.82
N ALA A 48 24.87 0.91 -16.74
CA ALA A 48 25.25 0.58 -18.11
C ALA A 48 25.91 1.77 -18.83
N ARG A 49 25.41 3.00 -18.61
CA ARG A 49 26.02 4.22 -19.15
C ARG A 49 27.39 4.51 -18.54
N GLN A 50 27.55 4.24 -17.26
CA GLN A 50 28.83 4.39 -16.57
C GLN A 50 29.88 3.39 -17.10
N VAL A 51 29.50 2.13 -17.33
CA VAL A 51 30.35 1.11 -17.98
C VAL A 51 30.72 1.54 -19.40
N GLN A 52 29.76 2.09 -20.16
CA GLN A 52 30.02 2.59 -21.51
C GLN A 52 31.04 3.72 -21.52
N LEU A 53 30.93 4.69 -20.59
CA LEU A 53 31.90 5.76 -20.43
C LEU A 53 33.28 5.21 -20.06
N GLN A 54 33.34 4.29 -19.10
CA GLN A 54 34.60 3.68 -18.67
C GLN A 54 35.32 2.97 -19.83
N SER A 55 34.60 2.15 -20.60
CA SER A 55 35.16 1.47 -21.77
C SER A 55 35.75 2.46 -22.78
N ARG A 56 35.08 3.59 -23.03
CA ARG A 56 35.59 4.60 -23.96
C ARG A 56 36.80 5.35 -23.42
N LEU A 57 36.85 5.61 -22.11
CA LEU A 57 38.05 6.16 -21.48
C LEU A 57 39.23 5.20 -21.67
N GLU A 58 39.02 3.90 -21.43
CA GLU A 58 40.04 2.86 -21.65
C GLU A 58 40.50 2.78 -23.12
N ASP A 59 39.57 2.86 -24.08
CA ASP A 59 39.88 2.90 -25.52
C ASP A 59 40.75 4.09 -25.92
N THR A 60 40.68 5.21 -25.18
CA THR A 60 41.54 6.39 -25.38
C THR A 60 42.90 6.30 -24.67
N GLY A 61 43.19 5.19 -24.02
CA GLY A 61 44.43 4.97 -23.26
C GLY A 61 44.41 5.57 -21.85
N LEU A 62 43.28 6.12 -21.40
CA LEU A 62 43.10 6.55 -20.03
C LEU A 62 42.87 5.33 -19.12
N LYS A 63 43.20 5.47 -17.84
CA LYS A 63 43.06 4.39 -16.85
C LYS A 63 42.09 4.81 -15.74
N PRO A 64 40.76 4.73 -15.99
CA PRO A 64 39.77 5.05 -14.96
C PRO A 64 39.87 4.06 -13.80
N LYS A 65 39.49 4.50 -12.58
CA LYS A 65 39.34 3.59 -11.45
C LYS A 65 38.21 2.58 -11.74
N PRO A 66 38.36 1.32 -11.32
CA PRO A 66 37.29 0.33 -11.47
C PRO A 66 36.01 0.80 -10.78
N LEU A 67 34.87 0.43 -11.37
CA LEU A 67 33.56 0.70 -10.80
C LEU A 67 33.43 0.02 -9.44
N PRO A 68 32.85 0.70 -8.44
CA PRO A 68 32.55 0.07 -7.17
C PRO A 68 31.47 -0.98 -7.37
N ASP A 69 31.52 -2.05 -6.59
CA ASP A 69 30.47 -3.08 -6.55
C ASP A 69 29.11 -2.51 -6.13
N ARG A 70 29.07 -1.30 -5.55
CA ARG A 70 27.86 -0.61 -5.10
C ARG A 70 27.86 0.85 -5.54
N ILE A 71 26.73 1.30 -6.07
CA ILE A 71 26.46 2.69 -6.50
C ILE A 71 26.17 3.60 -5.29
N ASN A 72 26.98 3.51 -4.22
CA ASN A 72 26.82 4.41 -3.06
C ASN A 72 27.86 5.54 -3.05
N GLU A 73 28.64 5.65 -4.12
CA GLU A 73 29.61 6.72 -4.29
C GLU A 73 28.92 7.97 -4.81
N SER A 74 29.33 9.14 -4.32
CA SER A 74 28.75 10.42 -4.76
C SER A 74 28.92 10.58 -6.28
N PRO A 75 27.84 10.82 -7.05
CA PRO A 75 27.94 11.05 -8.50
C PRO A 75 28.94 12.15 -8.87
N TYR A 76 29.05 13.16 -8.00
CA TYR A 76 29.98 14.28 -8.17
C TYR A 76 31.45 13.86 -8.11
N LEU A 77 31.85 13.01 -7.16
CA LEU A 77 33.25 12.60 -7.01
C LEU A 77 33.73 11.85 -8.26
N ARG A 78 32.88 10.96 -8.78
CA ARG A 78 33.19 10.21 -9.99
C ARG A 78 33.21 11.11 -11.23
N TYR A 79 32.27 12.04 -11.33
CA TYR A 79 32.27 13.03 -12.40
C TYR A 79 33.57 13.84 -12.42
N GLU A 80 34.06 14.29 -11.25
CA GLU A 80 35.32 15.03 -11.15
C GLU A 80 36.53 14.19 -11.57
N GLU A 81 36.59 12.93 -11.14
CA GLU A 81 37.63 11.98 -11.55
C GLU A 81 37.68 11.84 -13.08
N TYR A 82 36.53 11.56 -13.71
CA TYR A 82 36.45 11.41 -15.16
C TYR A 82 36.70 12.72 -15.89
N ARG A 83 36.24 13.86 -15.35
CA ARG A 83 36.52 15.19 -15.92
C ARG A 83 38.02 15.45 -15.97
N ASP A 84 38.74 15.14 -14.91
CA ASP A 84 40.17 15.40 -14.81
C ASP A 84 40.97 14.44 -15.70
N LEU A 85 40.53 13.18 -15.84
CA LEU A 85 41.06 12.24 -16.83
C LEU A 85 40.84 12.74 -18.27
N ILE A 86 39.64 13.18 -18.61
CA ILE A 86 39.32 13.72 -19.95
C ILE A 86 40.16 14.97 -20.25
N ARG A 87 40.38 15.84 -19.26
CA ARG A 87 41.23 17.04 -19.39
C ARG A 87 42.71 16.73 -19.60
N SER A 88 43.16 15.53 -19.25
CA SER A 88 44.53 15.09 -19.53
C SER A 88 44.76 14.73 -21.01
N LEU A 89 43.68 14.55 -21.79
CA LEU A 89 43.79 14.32 -23.23
C LEU A 89 44.27 15.58 -23.96
N PRO A 90 44.99 15.42 -25.09
CA PRO A 90 45.31 16.54 -25.97
C PRO A 90 44.05 17.29 -26.41
N VAL A 91 44.13 18.62 -26.52
CA VAL A 91 43.00 19.49 -26.91
C VAL A 91 42.39 19.10 -28.26
N GLU A 92 43.20 18.54 -29.16
CA GLU A 92 42.81 18.12 -30.51
C GLU A 92 42.27 16.67 -30.57
N HIS A 93 42.13 15.98 -29.42
CA HIS A 93 41.70 14.60 -29.41
C HIS A 93 40.25 14.48 -29.91
N PRO A 94 39.97 13.70 -30.97
CA PRO A 94 38.67 13.70 -31.65
C PRO A 94 37.50 13.24 -30.77
N GLN A 95 37.78 12.48 -29.71
CA GLN A 95 36.76 11.95 -28.79
C GLN A 95 36.61 12.78 -27.50
N ALA A 96 37.43 13.80 -27.26
CA ALA A 96 37.40 14.53 -25.98
C ALA A 96 36.04 15.20 -25.71
N ALA A 97 35.44 15.81 -26.73
CA ALA A 97 34.10 16.41 -26.62
C ALA A 97 33.03 15.34 -26.30
N GLN A 98 33.07 14.21 -27.01
CA GLN A 98 32.09 13.13 -26.80
C GLN A 98 32.21 12.49 -25.41
N LEU A 99 33.44 12.30 -24.90
CA LEU A 99 33.67 11.79 -23.55
C LEU A 99 33.16 12.77 -22.49
N ARG A 100 33.33 14.07 -22.72
CA ARG A 100 32.79 15.10 -21.84
C ARG A 100 31.27 15.07 -21.81
N ASP A 101 30.62 15.02 -22.97
CA ASP A 101 29.16 14.95 -23.06
C ASP A 101 28.61 13.70 -22.34
N LEU A 102 29.25 12.54 -22.54
CA LEU A 102 28.89 11.30 -21.84
C LEU A 102 29.11 11.39 -20.32
N ASN A 103 30.19 12.06 -19.88
CA ASN A 103 30.43 12.27 -18.45
C ASN A 103 29.37 13.19 -17.83
N GLU A 104 28.96 14.24 -18.55
CA GLU A 104 27.86 15.12 -18.14
C GLU A 104 26.51 14.36 -18.10
N GLU A 105 26.22 13.50 -19.09
CA GLU A 105 25.03 12.63 -19.10
C GLU A 105 25.01 11.69 -17.88
N VAL A 106 26.12 11.00 -17.60
CA VAL A 106 26.23 10.07 -16.46
C VAL A 106 26.07 10.81 -15.13
N LEU A 107 26.61 12.03 -15.00
CA LEU A 107 26.39 12.86 -13.82
C LEU A 107 24.90 13.16 -13.62
N MET A 108 24.22 13.62 -14.67
CA MET A 108 22.80 13.96 -14.58
C MET A 108 21.95 12.76 -14.18
N LEU A 109 22.21 11.59 -14.78
CA LEU A 109 21.55 10.33 -14.41
C LEU A 109 21.82 9.94 -12.96
N GLY A 110 23.07 10.09 -12.48
CA GLY A 110 23.43 9.78 -11.11
C GLY A 110 22.74 10.70 -10.08
N VAL A 111 22.61 12.00 -10.38
CA VAL A 111 21.89 12.96 -9.54
C VAL A 111 20.39 12.65 -9.52
N GLU A 112 19.79 12.39 -10.68
CA GLU A 112 18.38 12.03 -10.79
C GLU A 112 18.07 10.75 -10.03
N LEU A 113 18.90 9.71 -10.17
CA LEU A 113 18.73 8.46 -9.44
C LEU A 113 18.74 8.68 -7.94
N LYS A 114 19.69 9.47 -7.43
CA LYS A 114 19.82 9.79 -6.01
C LYS A 114 18.60 10.56 -5.46
N LEU A 115 18.14 11.57 -6.18
CA LEU A 115 16.89 12.28 -5.84
C LEU A 115 15.69 11.34 -5.84
N SER A 116 15.66 10.41 -6.80
CA SER A 116 14.59 9.43 -6.91
C SER A 116 14.60 8.40 -5.77
N GLU A 117 15.78 8.08 -5.23
CA GLU A 117 15.98 7.17 -4.10
C GLU A 117 15.52 7.84 -2.79
N GLU A 118 15.96 9.07 -2.54
CA GLU A 118 15.48 9.90 -1.41
C GLU A 118 13.94 10.06 -1.45
N ALA A 119 13.38 10.30 -2.64
CA ALA A 119 11.93 10.35 -2.81
C ALA A 119 11.25 9.00 -2.54
N MET A 120 11.88 7.87 -2.87
CA MET A 120 11.36 6.54 -2.59
C MET A 120 11.38 6.21 -1.10
N GLU A 121 12.43 6.58 -0.38
CA GLU A 121 12.49 6.46 1.08
C GLU A 121 11.37 7.26 1.76
N GLY A 122 11.14 8.50 1.29
CA GLY A 122 10.03 9.33 1.75
C GLY A 122 8.65 8.71 1.47
N ARG A 123 8.46 8.11 0.28
CA ARG A 123 7.22 7.39 -0.07
C ARG A 123 7.02 6.16 0.80
N HIS A 124 8.07 5.37 1.06
CA HIS A 124 7.99 4.17 1.90
C HIS A 124 7.61 4.53 3.34
N THR A 125 8.23 5.59 3.88
CA THR A 125 7.88 6.12 5.21
C THR A 125 6.41 6.59 5.24
N SER A 126 5.99 7.35 4.23
CA SER A 126 4.60 7.82 4.11
C SER A 126 3.60 6.67 4.02
N PHE A 127 3.93 5.62 3.27
CA PHE A 127 3.15 4.39 3.19
C PHE A 127 2.99 3.74 4.56
N LEU A 128 4.09 3.54 5.29
CA LEU A 128 4.05 2.92 6.62
C LEU A 128 3.21 3.73 7.60
N CYS A 129 3.36 5.06 7.61
CA CYS A 129 2.57 5.93 8.48
C CYS A 129 1.07 5.87 8.16
N LEU A 130 0.69 5.96 6.87
CA LEU A 130 -0.71 5.89 6.45
C LEU A 130 -1.32 4.51 6.71
N ALA A 131 -0.59 3.44 6.46
CA ALA A 131 -1.03 2.08 6.73
C ALA A 131 -1.22 1.84 8.24
N ALA A 132 -0.28 2.28 9.07
CA ALA A 132 -0.38 2.16 10.52
C ALA A 132 -1.57 2.95 11.09
N LEU A 133 -1.75 4.19 10.64
CA LEU A 133 -2.90 5.02 11.03
C LEU A 133 -4.22 4.41 10.52
N GLY A 134 -4.26 3.99 9.26
CA GLY A 134 -5.44 3.36 8.67
C GLY A 134 -5.86 2.10 9.43
N PHE A 135 -4.90 1.24 9.77
CA PHE A 135 -5.13 0.06 10.59
C PHE A 135 -5.64 0.42 11.99
N LEU A 136 -5.04 1.42 12.65
CA LEU A 136 -5.49 1.90 13.95
C LEU A 136 -6.95 2.38 13.93
N PHE A 137 -7.31 3.20 12.93
CA PHE A 137 -8.69 3.69 12.80
C PHE A 137 -9.69 2.58 12.49
N LEU A 138 -9.31 1.64 11.63
CA LEU A 138 -10.16 0.50 11.27
C LEU A 138 -10.41 -0.40 12.48
N THR A 139 -9.35 -0.75 13.22
CA THR A 139 -9.45 -1.59 14.43
C THR A 139 -10.23 -0.92 15.55
N LEU A 140 -9.99 0.37 15.83
CA LEU A 140 -10.75 1.12 16.83
C LEU A 140 -12.22 1.27 16.44
N GLY A 141 -12.51 1.55 15.16
CA GLY A 141 -13.87 1.64 14.64
C GLY A 141 -14.61 0.30 14.77
N ALA A 142 -13.97 -0.80 14.37
CA ALA A 142 -14.54 -2.14 14.47
C ALA A 142 -14.74 -2.58 15.94
N PHE A 143 -13.77 -2.30 16.81
CA PHE A 143 -13.87 -2.57 18.24
C PHE A 143 -15.04 -1.82 18.87
N ARG A 144 -15.15 -0.51 18.61
CA ARG A 144 -16.25 0.31 19.13
C ARG A 144 -17.60 -0.14 18.60
N TRP A 145 -17.68 -0.52 17.32
CA TRP A 145 -18.90 -1.10 16.73
C TRP A 145 -19.33 -2.39 17.43
N TYR A 146 -18.38 -3.30 17.64
CA TYR A 146 -18.67 -4.60 18.25
C TYR A 146 -19.20 -4.46 19.68
N PHE A 147 -18.48 -3.71 20.53
CA PHE A 147 -18.85 -3.54 21.94
C PHE A 147 -20.04 -2.60 22.15
N GLY A 148 -20.19 -1.58 21.31
CA GLY A 148 -21.24 -0.57 21.45
C GLY A 148 -22.57 -0.96 20.83
N TYR A 149 -22.56 -1.72 19.74
CA TYR A 149 -23.77 -1.98 18.94
C TYR A 149 -24.01 -3.47 18.70
N GLN A 150 -23.02 -4.19 18.15
CA GLN A 150 -23.22 -5.57 17.71
C GLN A 150 -23.61 -6.49 18.87
N ARG A 151 -22.90 -6.40 20.00
CA ARG A 151 -23.20 -7.20 21.19
C ARG A 151 -24.63 -7.03 21.70
N TYR A 152 -25.18 -5.82 21.61
CA TYR A 152 -26.56 -5.55 22.02
C TYR A 152 -27.57 -6.17 21.05
N GLN A 153 -27.33 -6.03 19.74
CA GLN A 153 -28.15 -6.66 18.71
C GLN A 153 -28.15 -8.19 18.82
N ASP A 154 -26.99 -8.80 19.10
CA ASP A 154 -26.87 -10.25 19.27
C ASP A 154 -27.72 -10.77 20.45
N VAL A 155 -27.75 -10.03 21.57
CA VAL A 155 -28.57 -10.37 22.73
C VAL A 155 -30.07 -10.30 22.39
N ILE A 156 -30.50 -9.26 21.67
CA ILE A 156 -31.91 -9.14 21.22
C ILE A 156 -32.27 -10.26 20.25
N ALA A 157 -31.40 -10.54 19.27
CA ALA A 157 -31.63 -11.60 18.29
C ALA A 157 -31.77 -12.97 18.97
N TYR A 158 -30.93 -13.24 19.98
CA TYR A 158 -31.01 -14.46 20.78
C TYR A 158 -32.33 -14.55 21.57
N ALA A 159 -32.75 -13.47 22.23
CA ALA A 159 -34.03 -13.43 22.95
C ALA A 159 -35.22 -13.68 22.01
N ASN A 160 -35.25 -13.02 20.87
CA ASN A 160 -36.29 -13.19 19.84
C ASN A 160 -36.34 -14.63 19.31
N ALA A 161 -35.18 -15.27 19.12
CA ALA A 161 -35.10 -16.66 18.69
C ALA A 161 -35.68 -17.63 19.76
N LEU A 162 -35.39 -17.39 21.04
CA LEU A 162 -36.00 -18.16 22.13
C LEU A 162 -37.52 -18.00 22.18
N GLU A 163 -38.04 -16.79 22.04
CA GLU A 163 -39.49 -16.56 21.99
C GLU A 163 -40.15 -17.24 20.78
N ALA A 164 -39.52 -17.16 19.61
CA ALA A 164 -40.02 -17.80 18.40
C ALA A 164 -40.10 -19.33 18.56
N THR A 165 -39.08 -19.95 19.14
CA THR A 165 -39.09 -21.39 19.42
C THR A 165 -40.11 -21.78 20.48
N ALA A 166 -40.32 -20.96 21.52
CA ALA A 166 -41.36 -21.18 22.53
C ALA A 166 -42.77 -21.11 21.91
N LYS A 167 -43.04 -20.11 21.07
CA LYS A 167 -44.32 -19.97 20.34
C LYS A 167 -44.56 -21.14 19.40
N ALA A 168 -43.55 -21.56 18.63
CA ALA A 168 -43.65 -22.71 17.75
C ALA A 168 -43.97 -24.01 18.52
N ARG A 169 -43.35 -24.23 19.69
CA ARG A 169 -43.66 -25.37 20.56
C ARG A 169 -45.06 -25.29 21.16
N GLY A 170 -45.50 -24.11 21.59
CA GLY A 170 -46.87 -23.88 22.08
C GLY A 170 -47.93 -24.19 21.03
N LEU A 171 -47.69 -23.79 19.77
CA LEU A 171 -48.56 -24.09 18.63
C LEU A 171 -48.49 -25.57 18.19
N GLY A 172 -47.33 -26.21 18.36
CA GLY A 172 -47.15 -27.66 18.16
C GLY A 172 -47.94 -28.51 19.16
N LEU A 173 -48.10 -28.03 20.40
CA LEU A 173 -48.94 -28.69 21.41
C LEU A 173 -50.44 -28.44 21.18
N SER A 174 -50.83 -27.27 20.64
CA SER A 174 -52.23 -26.97 20.32
C SER A 174 -52.75 -27.69 19.07
N SER A 175 -51.88 -28.25 18.24
CA SER A 175 -52.26 -29.00 17.03
C SER A 175 -52.37 -30.51 17.25
N GLN A 176 -52.00 -31.04 18.43
CA GLN A 176 -52.16 -32.46 18.77
C GLN A 176 -53.40 -32.77 19.65
N SER A 177 -54.24 -31.79 20.01
CA SER A 177 -55.42 -32.01 20.88
C SER A 177 -56.78 -32.09 20.17
N ILE A 178 -56.82 -32.26 18.85
CA ILE A 178 -58.04 -32.48 18.06
C ILE A 178 -57.81 -33.80 17.31
N ASN A 179 -58.42 -34.96 17.55
CA ASN A 179 -59.68 -35.32 18.19
C ASN A 179 -59.67 -36.86 18.44
N PRO A 180 -59.68 -37.40 19.67
CA PRO A 180 -59.75 -38.86 19.91
C PRO A 180 -61.15 -39.45 19.70
N HIS A 181 -62.15 -38.63 19.36
CA HIS A 181 -63.51 -39.07 19.06
C HIS A 181 -63.95 -38.58 17.68
N GLN A 182 -63.37 -39.18 16.65
CA GLN A 182 -64.05 -39.30 15.37
C GLN A 182 -64.53 -40.76 15.25
N PRO A 183 -65.82 -41.04 15.47
CA PRO A 183 -66.37 -42.38 15.30
C PRO A 183 -66.24 -42.81 13.84
N SER A 184 -65.82 -44.07 13.65
CA SER A 184 -65.70 -44.73 12.36
C SER A 184 -67.06 -44.75 11.63
N PRO A 185 -67.17 -44.29 10.37
CA PRO A 185 -68.36 -44.45 9.55
C PRO A 185 -68.35 -45.86 8.95
N ALA A 186 -68.57 -46.87 9.79
CA ALA A 186 -68.69 -48.25 9.35
C ALA A 186 -69.72 -48.95 10.23
N ASP A 187 -70.98 -48.53 10.14
CA ASP A 187 -72.16 -49.28 10.57
C ASP A 187 -73.40 -48.54 10.06
N ASN A 188 -73.78 -48.78 8.80
CA ASN A 188 -75.14 -48.61 8.26
C ASN A 188 -75.16 -49.08 6.80
N ALA A 189 -75.03 -50.40 6.63
CA ALA A 189 -75.44 -51.11 5.42
C ALA A 189 -76.10 -52.41 5.87
N GLY A 190 -77.41 -52.35 6.07
CA GLY A 190 -78.30 -53.46 6.41
C GLY A 190 -79.74 -53.03 6.14
#